data_AF-A0AAF0I6R4-F1
#
_entry.id   AF-A0AAF0I6R4-F1
#
_cell.length_a   1.000
_cell.length_b   1.000
_cell.length_c   1.000
_cell.angle_alpha   90.00
_cell.angle_beta   90.00
_cell.angle_gamma   90.00
#
_symmetry.space_group_name_H-M   'P 1'
#
loop_
_entity.id
_entity.type
_entity.pdbx_description
1 polymer ?
#
loop_
_entity_poly.entity_id
_entity_poly.type
_entity_poly.pdbx_seq_one_letter_code
_entity_poly.pdbx_strand_id
1 'polypeptide(L)'
;MKKKWLILLSVFFLIGCGKKEEYVEETSQQVAPKSEDQSSEMKPEKDHRNSLKHEKSKRNHTPSKHVDSQRNRDLKKEKYAHRPLWDSHKSQKLADYMRQWGDEMGQDYQEAYPLGETINYYGYHYPQDIVKNNFAFKNNPIDVTLSKDGESFDGYNIVAIFSDIESHSPKGAHLYLFTLKDGKPTILITSQNQGNDENLIYFNETENYELKKNFEAIVMGNGREKSIEQSKTSNPERHSFSAHEKEKINQRFYDWATERAKIGNMASSPLFFNHGSGGSGDWFGQTPDGKILVQNEGNPGKESFPIEALGGLLFFTALDGTTGHDEKILSSSIAEGYSRNLDPEFPSSKYILGDNGIVYEYKKPAGELLGAGEGFIECDDLGTISEIPSKEHFIISEDQAAQSKLKELIAEVTD
;
A
#
# COMPACT_ATOMS: atom_id res chain seq x y z
N MET A 1 34.76 39.39 2.68
CA MET A 1 35.19 39.68 1.29
C MET A 1 34.09 39.19 0.34
N LYS A 2 33.60 40.02 -0.58
CA LYS A 2 32.54 39.65 -1.54
C LYS A 2 33.09 39.83 -2.96
N LYS A 3 33.17 38.76 -3.77
CA LYS A 3 33.45 38.88 -5.20
C LYS A 3 32.15 38.77 -5.99
N LYS A 4 31.73 39.89 -6.57
CA LYS A 4 30.72 39.92 -7.63
C LYS A 4 31.40 39.52 -8.94
N TRP A 5 30.71 38.82 -9.82
CA TRP A 5 30.95 38.96 -11.26
C TRP A 5 29.61 39.07 -11.99
N LEU A 6 29.61 39.79 -13.11
CA LEU A 6 28.41 40.36 -13.72
C LEU A 6 28.50 40.22 -15.24
N ILE A 7 27.39 39.83 -15.86
CA ILE A 7 27.01 40.11 -17.27
C ILE A 7 27.87 39.47 -18.38
N LEU A 8 27.21 38.66 -19.22
CA LEU A 8 27.03 39.03 -20.63
C LEU A 8 25.77 38.40 -21.23
N LEU A 9 24.84 39.27 -21.67
CA LEU A 9 23.73 38.93 -22.55
C LEU A 9 24.23 38.82 -24.00
N SER A 10 23.64 37.92 -24.79
CA SER A 10 23.65 38.04 -26.25
C SER A 10 22.34 37.52 -26.84
N VAL A 11 21.46 38.45 -27.22
CA VAL A 11 20.27 38.21 -28.04
C VAL A 11 20.59 38.56 -29.48
N PHE A 12 20.23 37.72 -30.46
CA PHE A 12 20.09 38.15 -31.86
C PHE A 12 18.97 37.39 -32.60
N PHE A 13 18.43 38.09 -33.60
CA PHE A 13 17.12 37.97 -34.25
C PHE A 13 16.80 36.71 -35.09
N LEU A 14 15.52 36.30 -34.99
CA LEU A 14 14.47 36.04 -36.00
C LEU A 14 14.75 35.88 -37.52
N ILE A 15 13.73 35.28 -38.19
CA ILE A 15 13.40 35.12 -39.64
C ILE A 15 13.83 33.74 -40.21
N GLY A 16 12.98 32.93 -40.88
CA GLY A 16 11.52 32.99 -41.10
C GLY A 16 11.01 32.05 -42.23
N CYS A 17 9.69 31.90 -42.35
CA CYS A 17 8.88 31.44 -43.51
C CYS A 17 8.80 29.95 -43.97
N GLY A 18 7.57 29.41 -43.89
CA GLY A 18 6.91 28.58 -44.94
C GLY A 18 7.12 27.06 -44.91
N LYS A 19 6.18 26.20 -45.31
CA LYS A 19 4.76 26.35 -45.75
C LYS A 19 4.00 25.03 -45.42
N LYS A 20 2.66 25.08 -45.40
CA LYS A 20 1.81 23.88 -45.49
C LYS A 20 1.84 23.31 -46.90
N GLU A 21 1.72 21.98 -47.03
CA GLU A 21 1.08 21.36 -48.19
C GLU A 21 -0.05 20.43 -47.72
N GLU A 22 -1.10 20.42 -48.54
CA GLU A 22 -2.38 19.76 -48.38
C GLU A 22 -2.55 18.97 -49.67
N TYR A 23 -2.80 17.66 -49.58
CA TYR A 23 -3.03 16.82 -50.75
C TYR A 23 -4.46 16.29 -50.75
N VAL A 24 -5.12 16.49 -51.88
CA VAL A 24 -6.56 16.29 -52.06
C VAL A 24 -6.85 14.87 -52.55
N GLU A 25 -7.99 14.39 -52.07
CA GLU A 25 -8.80 13.25 -52.49
C GLU A 25 -8.86 13.00 -54.02
N GLU A 26 -8.88 11.74 -54.44
CA GLU A 26 -9.53 11.36 -55.69
C GLU A 26 -10.43 10.14 -55.48
N THR A 27 -11.67 10.28 -55.93
CA THR A 27 -12.79 9.37 -55.63
C THR A 27 -13.06 8.44 -56.81
N SER A 28 -13.33 7.16 -56.54
CA SER A 28 -14.21 6.41 -57.44
C SER A 28 -15.11 5.40 -56.74
N GLN A 29 -16.40 5.57 -57.01
CA GLN A 29 -17.49 4.63 -56.74
C GLN A 29 -17.28 3.34 -57.59
N GLN A 30 -18.00 2.22 -57.47
CA GLN A 30 -19.44 2.06 -57.24
C GLN A 30 -19.82 0.55 -57.14
N VAL A 31 -21.06 0.25 -56.69
CA VAL A 31 -21.86 -0.99 -56.92
C VAL A 31 -21.47 -2.33 -56.26
N ALA A 32 -22.40 -2.84 -55.43
CA ALA A 32 -22.73 -4.26 -55.24
C ALA A 32 -24.06 -4.55 -55.98
N PRO A 33 -24.46 -5.80 -56.37
CA PRO A 33 -24.96 -6.80 -55.39
C PRO A 33 -24.93 -8.31 -55.78
N LYS A 34 -25.23 -9.20 -54.80
CA LYS A 34 -25.91 -10.54 -54.91
C LYS A 34 -25.26 -11.66 -55.79
N SER A 35 -25.50 -12.96 -55.59
CA SER A 35 -26.44 -13.76 -54.75
C SER A 35 -26.02 -15.25 -54.65
N GLU A 36 -26.65 -16.00 -53.73
CA GLU A 36 -27.00 -17.46 -53.80
C GLU A 36 -25.87 -18.53 -53.76
N ASP A 37 -26.03 -19.75 -53.21
CA ASP A 37 -27.06 -20.36 -52.31
C ASP A 37 -26.58 -21.77 -51.80
N GLN A 38 -27.33 -22.39 -50.87
CA GLN A 38 -27.41 -23.84 -50.53
C GLN A 38 -26.32 -24.53 -49.66
N SER A 39 -26.61 -25.59 -48.88
CA SER A 39 -27.83 -26.11 -48.22
C SER A 39 -27.49 -27.35 -47.35
N SER A 40 -28.46 -27.85 -46.56
CA SER A 40 -28.51 -29.07 -45.71
C SER A 40 -27.66 -29.04 -44.41
N GLU A 41 -28.16 -29.17 -43.18
CA GLU A 41 -29.35 -29.80 -42.55
C GLU A 41 -29.20 -31.29 -42.19
N MET A 42 -29.09 -31.60 -40.89
CA MET A 42 -30.05 -32.48 -40.20
C MET A 42 -29.94 -32.46 -38.65
N LYS A 43 -31.11 -32.38 -37.99
CA LYS A 43 -31.38 -32.65 -36.56
C LYS A 43 -31.98 -34.07 -36.43
N PRO A 44 -31.90 -34.77 -35.28
CA PRO A 44 -32.85 -34.58 -34.15
C PRO A 44 -32.16 -34.69 -32.77
N GLU A 45 -32.61 -34.17 -31.62
CA GLU A 45 -33.92 -33.88 -31.01
C GLU A 45 -34.75 -35.08 -30.50
N LYS A 46 -34.68 -35.33 -29.18
CA LYS A 46 -35.78 -35.42 -28.17
C LYS A 46 -35.28 -36.14 -26.89
N ASP A 47 -35.91 -36.11 -25.71
CA ASP A 47 -36.77 -35.19 -24.93
C ASP A 47 -37.23 -36.00 -23.66
N HIS A 48 -37.83 -35.35 -22.66
CA HIS A 48 -38.66 -35.90 -21.56
C HIS A 48 -38.02 -36.49 -20.28
N ARG A 49 -37.86 -35.60 -19.29
CA ARG A 49 -38.71 -35.49 -18.09
C ARG A 49 -39.38 -36.79 -17.52
N ASN A 50 -39.08 -37.14 -16.26
CA ASN A 50 -40.15 -37.48 -15.30
C ASN A 50 -39.76 -37.34 -13.81
N SER A 51 -40.77 -37.37 -12.93
CA SER A 51 -40.70 -37.19 -11.47
C SER A 51 -41.21 -38.45 -10.74
N LEU A 52 -40.77 -38.72 -9.49
CA LEU A 52 -41.62 -39.03 -8.30
C LEU A 52 -40.88 -39.65 -7.08
N LYS A 53 -40.92 -38.90 -5.95
CA LYS A 53 -41.26 -39.25 -4.54
C LYS A 53 -40.83 -40.54 -3.79
N HIS A 54 -40.63 -40.30 -2.47
CA HIS A 54 -40.65 -41.18 -1.28
C HIS A 54 -39.33 -41.91 -0.93
N GLU A 55 -38.95 -42.10 0.34
CA GLU A 55 -39.78 -42.42 1.54
C GLU A 55 -39.36 -41.72 2.87
N LYS A 56 -40.10 -41.96 3.98
CA LYS A 56 -39.98 -41.33 5.32
C LYS A 56 -39.56 -42.32 6.43
N SER A 57 -38.83 -41.84 7.44
CA SER A 57 -38.93 -42.26 8.86
C SER A 57 -38.20 -41.21 9.73
N LYS A 58 -38.70 -40.47 10.74
CA LYS A 58 -39.88 -40.45 11.65
C LYS A 58 -39.64 -41.09 13.04
N ARG A 59 -39.81 -40.24 14.09
CA ARG A 59 -39.72 -40.44 15.58
C ARG A 59 -38.34 -40.16 16.23
N ASN A 60 -38.19 -39.63 17.47
CA ASN A 60 -39.13 -38.93 18.38
C ASN A 60 -38.45 -38.17 19.57
N HIS A 61 -39.27 -37.39 20.32
CA HIS A 61 -39.21 -37.04 21.76
C HIS A 61 -38.25 -35.95 22.35
N THR A 62 -38.80 -34.74 22.43
CA THR A 62 -38.71 -33.72 23.51
C THR A 62 -39.57 -34.10 24.76
N PRO A 63 -39.67 -33.31 25.87
CA PRO A 63 -38.89 -32.12 26.34
C PRO A 63 -38.55 -32.03 27.87
N SER A 64 -37.87 -30.93 28.26
CA SER A 64 -38.07 -30.12 29.50
C SER A 64 -37.27 -30.42 30.78
N LYS A 65 -36.49 -29.42 31.26
CA LYS A 65 -36.86 -28.51 32.39
C LYS A 65 -35.84 -27.39 32.64
N HIS A 66 -36.33 -26.19 32.97
CA HIS A 66 -35.56 -25.10 33.61
C HIS A 66 -35.28 -25.40 35.09
N VAL A 67 -34.09 -25.04 35.58
CA VAL A 67 -33.86 -24.44 36.91
C VAL A 67 -32.71 -23.43 36.77
N ASP A 68 -32.80 -22.31 37.48
CA ASP A 68 -31.86 -21.18 37.42
C ASP A 68 -30.89 -21.16 38.62
N SER A 69 -29.79 -20.43 38.43
CA SER A 69 -29.00 -19.70 39.42
C SER A 69 -27.78 -20.35 40.11
N GLN A 70 -26.74 -19.49 40.16
CA GLN A 70 -25.58 -19.44 41.07
C GLN A 70 -24.29 -20.25 40.76
N ARG A 71 -23.35 -19.49 40.19
CA ARG A 71 -22.01 -19.22 40.75
C ARG A 71 -20.96 -20.34 40.71
N ASN A 72 -20.13 -20.30 39.65
CA ASN A 72 -18.69 -20.42 39.83
C ASN A 72 -17.96 -19.31 39.06
N ARG A 73 -17.08 -18.58 39.76
CA ARG A 73 -16.13 -17.63 39.16
C ARG A 73 -14.86 -18.41 38.84
N ASP A 74 -14.83 -19.07 37.69
CA ASP A 74 -13.57 -19.60 37.18
C ASP A 74 -12.75 -18.47 36.55
N LEU A 75 -11.66 -18.14 37.24
CA LEU A 75 -10.61 -17.26 36.74
C LEU A 75 -9.91 -17.95 35.56
N LYS A 76 -10.40 -17.72 34.34
CA LYS A 76 -9.62 -18.01 33.13
C LYS A 76 -8.35 -17.16 33.15
N LYS A 77 -7.25 -17.77 33.59
CA LYS A 77 -5.92 -17.35 33.14
C LYS A 77 -5.89 -17.53 31.63
N GLU A 78 -5.95 -16.44 30.89
CA GLU A 78 -5.52 -16.47 29.50
C GLU A 78 -4.03 -16.85 29.48
N LYS A 79 -3.71 -17.94 28.77
CA LYS A 79 -2.32 -18.18 28.39
C LYS A 79 -1.98 -17.10 27.36
N TYR A 80 -1.11 -16.17 27.73
CA TYR A 80 -0.40 -15.35 26.76
C TYR A 80 0.30 -16.29 25.78
N ALA A 81 -0.25 -16.39 24.57
CA ALA A 81 0.38 -17.15 23.49
C ALA A 81 1.61 -16.35 23.05
N HIS A 82 2.79 -16.89 23.34
CA HIS A 82 4.05 -16.37 22.85
C HIS A 82 4.00 -16.30 21.31
N ARG A 83 4.28 -15.14 20.74
CA ARG A 83 4.21 -14.89 19.30
C ARG A 83 5.63 -14.75 18.75
N PRO A 84 6.03 -15.57 17.77
CA PRO A 84 7.36 -15.49 17.19
C PRO A 84 7.56 -14.18 16.43
N LEU A 85 8.80 -13.68 16.43
CA LEU A 85 9.16 -12.44 15.75
C LEU A 85 9.06 -12.59 14.23
N TRP A 86 9.38 -13.78 13.70
CA TRP A 86 9.24 -14.16 12.29
C TRP A 86 8.17 -15.24 12.08
N ASP A 87 7.61 -15.27 10.88
CA ASP A 87 6.64 -16.28 10.45
C ASP A 87 6.63 -16.35 8.90
N SER A 88 5.90 -17.33 8.35
CA SER A 88 5.82 -17.55 6.90
C SER A 88 5.15 -16.40 6.12
N HIS A 89 4.30 -15.60 6.77
CA HIS A 89 3.62 -14.46 6.15
C HIS A 89 4.57 -13.26 6.04
N LYS A 90 5.39 -13.02 7.07
CA LYS A 90 6.52 -12.09 6.99
C LYS A 90 7.55 -12.52 5.92
N SER A 91 7.79 -13.83 5.81
CA SER A 91 8.66 -14.39 4.75
C SER A 91 8.14 -14.10 3.35
N GLN A 92 6.85 -14.35 3.09
CA GLN A 92 6.23 -14.11 1.79
C GLN A 92 6.32 -12.63 1.39
N LYS A 93 5.98 -11.71 2.32
CA LYS A 93 6.11 -10.26 2.10
C LYS A 93 7.51 -9.83 1.74
N LEU A 94 8.51 -10.41 2.40
CA LEU A 94 9.90 -10.09 2.13
C LEU A 94 10.32 -10.59 0.74
N ALA A 95 9.92 -11.80 0.35
CA ALA A 95 10.18 -12.35 -0.98
C ALA A 95 9.53 -11.51 -2.09
N ASP A 96 8.26 -11.09 -1.91
CA ASP A 96 7.56 -10.26 -2.89
C ASP A 96 8.13 -8.84 -2.98
N TYR A 97 8.52 -8.24 -1.85
CA TYR A 97 9.23 -6.97 -1.85
C TYR A 97 10.62 -7.07 -2.50
N MET A 98 11.39 -8.13 -2.22
CA MET A 98 12.70 -8.36 -2.85
C MET A 98 12.60 -8.50 -4.37
N ARG A 99 11.50 -9.06 -4.88
CA ARG A 99 11.20 -9.16 -6.30
C ARG A 99 10.97 -7.77 -6.92
N GLN A 100 10.04 -6.99 -6.36
CA GLN A 100 9.74 -5.63 -6.83
C GLN A 100 10.96 -4.70 -6.73
N TRP A 101 11.64 -4.72 -5.58
CA TRP A 101 12.83 -3.92 -5.35
C TRP A 101 13.99 -4.32 -6.27
N GLY A 102 14.08 -5.61 -6.60
CA GLY A 102 14.94 -6.12 -7.67
C GLY A 102 14.63 -5.49 -9.02
N ASP A 103 13.37 -5.56 -9.47
CA ASP A 103 12.92 -4.96 -10.74
C ASP A 103 13.23 -3.46 -10.81
N GLU A 104 12.97 -2.71 -9.73
CA GLU A 104 13.27 -1.27 -9.60
C GLU A 104 14.77 -0.96 -9.74
N MET A 105 15.63 -1.85 -9.24
CA MET A 105 17.09 -1.73 -9.31
C MET A 105 17.69 -2.35 -10.59
N GLY A 106 16.89 -3.06 -11.40
CA GLY A 106 17.35 -3.83 -12.56
C GLY A 106 18.15 -5.09 -12.19
N GLN A 107 17.80 -5.73 -11.06
CA GLN A 107 18.49 -6.88 -10.47
C GLN A 107 17.50 -8.01 -10.18
N ASP A 108 17.71 -9.21 -10.72
CA ASP A 108 16.84 -10.36 -10.45
C ASP A 108 17.31 -11.13 -9.19
N TYR A 109 16.64 -10.91 -8.05
CA TYR A 109 16.98 -11.55 -6.78
C TYR A 109 16.26 -12.89 -6.60
N GLN A 110 17.04 -13.97 -6.56
CA GLN A 110 16.58 -15.31 -6.23
C GLN A 110 16.62 -15.53 -4.71
N GLU A 111 15.58 -16.16 -4.15
CA GLU A 111 15.57 -16.61 -2.75
C GLU A 111 16.35 -17.93 -2.62
N ALA A 112 17.13 -18.10 -1.55
CA ALA A 112 17.74 -19.38 -1.16
C ALA A 112 17.16 -19.97 0.14
N TYR A 113 16.58 -19.12 0.99
CA TYR A 113 15.96 -19.51 2.26
C TYR A 113 14.87 -18.50 2.62
N PRO A 114 13.70 -18.94 3.11
CA PRO A 114 13.41 -20.30 3.60
C PRO A 114 12.79 -21.28 2.60
N LEU A 115 12.33 -20.86 1.42
CA LEU A 115 11.61 -21.73 0.46
C LEU A 115 12.34 -21.94 -0.88
N GLY A 116 13.39 -21.16 -1.15
CA GLY A 116 14.15 -21.19 -2.39
C GLY A 116 15.04 -22.41 -2.64
N GLU A 117 15.62 -22.46 -3.84
CA GLU A 117 16.63 -23.45 -4.24
C GLU A 117 18.05 -23.06 -3.76
N THR A 118 19.01 -23.97 -3.93
CA THR A 118 20.38 -23.74 -3.46
C THR A 118 21.13 -22.80 -4.39
N ILE A 119 21.51 -21.62 -3.89
CA ILE A 119 22.29 -20.63 -4.65
C ILE A 119 23.78 -20.89 -4.46
N ASN A 120 24.52 -21.00 -5.57
CA ASN A 120 25.98 -21.10 -5.59
C ASN A 120 26.63 -19.70 -5.69
N TYR A 121 26.74 -19.01 -4.56
CA TYR A 121 27.38 -17.70 -4.49
C TYR A 121 28.91 -17.85 -4.50
N TYR A 122 29.51 -17.77 -5.69
CA TYR A 122 30.96 -17.86 -5.93
C TYR A 122 31.65 -19.07 -5.27
N GLY A 123 30.99 -20.23 -5.26
CA GLY A 123 31.48 -21.50 -4.70
C GLY A 123 30.88 -21.87 -3.34
N TYR A 124 30.15 -20.96 -2.69
CA TYR A 124 29.42 -21.19 -1.45
C TYR A 124 27.95 -21.51 -1.74
N HIS A 125 27.45 -22.62 -1.18
CA HIS A 125 26.13 -23.16 -1.45
C HIS A 125 25.17 -22.74 -0.34
N TYR A 126 24.38 -21.71 -0.56
CA TYR A 126 23.40 -21.22 0.41
C TYR A 126 22.04 -21.88 0.21
N PRO A 127 21.33 -22.28 1.28
CA PRO A 127 21.61 -21.96 2.69
C PRO A 127 22.50 -22.98 3.44
N GLN A 128 22.93 -24.07 2.81
CA GLN A 128 23.61 -25.19 3.48
C GLN A 128 24.94 -24.77 4.12
N ASP A 129 25.71 -23.93 3.44
CA ASP A 129 27.03 -23.48 3.89
C ASP A 129 27.00 -22.50 5.08
N ILE A 130 25.82 -22.06 5.54
CA ILE A 130 25.69 -21.32 6.81
C ILE A 130 26.34 -22.08 7.98
N VAL A 131 26.30 -23.42 7.97
CA VAL A 131 26.92 -24.26 9.01
C VAL A 131 28.46 -24.16 9.07
N LYS A 132 29.11 -23.58 8.05
CA LYS A 132 30.56 -23.30 8.07
C LYS A 132 30.91 -22.15 9.02
N ASN A 133 29.94 -21.29 9.35
CA ASN A 133 30.03 -20.15 10.27
C ASN A 133 31.28 -19.25 10.05
N ASN A 134 31.69 -19.07 8.79
CA ASN A 134 32.89 -18.32 8.41
C ASN A 134 32.55 -16.86 8.03
N PHE A 135 31.70 -16.21 8.82
CA PHE A 135 31.12 -14.90 8.54
C PHE A 135 31.81 -13.81 9.36
N ALA A 136 32.02 -12.64 8.77
CA ALA A 136 32.54 -11.47 9.48
C ALA A 136 31.71 -10.23 9.19
N PHE A 137 31.35 -9.47 10.22
CA PHE A 137 30.64 -8.19 10.12
C PHE A 137 31.58 -7.05 10.50
N LYS A 138 31.79 -6.07 9.60
CA LYS A 138 32.69 -4.93 9.83
C LYS A 138 34.06 -5.39 10.37
N ASN A 139 34.63 -6.41 9.72
CA ASN A 139 35.90 -7.08 10.03
C ASN A 139 36.00 -7.84 11.37
N ASN A 140 34.88 -8.17 12.01
CA ASN A 140 34.86 -9.02 13.21
C ASN A 140 34.07 -10.30 12.92
N PRO A 141 34.57 -11.50 13.26
CA PRO A 141 33.80 -12.74 13.14
C PRO A 141 32.44 -12.64 13.85
N ILE A 142 31.40 -13.20 13.24
CA ILE A 142 30.05 -13.25 13.78
C ILE A 142 29.47 -14.65 13.68
N ASP A 143 28.71 -15.03 14.70
CA ASP A 143 27.86 -16.22 14.65
C ASP A 143 26.56 -15.92 13.91
N VAL A 144 26.22 -16.78 12.95
CA VAL A 144 24.94 -16.76 12.22
C VAL A 144 24.21 -18.08 12.41
N THR A 145 22.88 -18.06 12.37
CA THR A 145 22.06 -19.29 12.44
C THR A 145 20.77 -19.11 11.66
N LEU A 146 20.34 -20.15 10.92
CA LEU A 146 19.03 -20.16 10.25
C LEU A 146 17.92 -20.27 11.29
N SER A 147 16.93 -19.37 11.23
CA SER A 147 15.75 -19.37 12.09
C SER A 147 14.48 -19.26 11.24
N LYS A 148 13.38 -19.88 11.69
CA LYS A 148 12.06 -19.85 11.02
C LYS A 148 11.05 -18.96 11.74
N ASP A 149 11.31 -18.69 13.01
CA ASP A 149 10.48 -17.98 13.99
C ASP A 149 11.14 -16.66 14.44
N GLY A 150 12.38 -16.41 14.02
CA GLY A 150 13.18 -15.28 14.48
C GLY A 150 13.68 -15.43 15.92
N GLU A 151 13.54 -16.61 16.52
CA GLU A 151 13.76 -16.84 17.95
C GLU A 151 15.01 -17.69 18.21
N SER A 152 16.15 -17.00 18.33
CA SER A 152 17.32 -17.49 19.06
C SER A 152 18.08 -16.26 19.58
N PHE A 153 18.62 -16.33 20.78
CA PHE A 153 19.11 -15.14 21.49
C PHE A 153 20.61 -14.88 21.30
N ASP A 154 21.34 -15.81 20.68
CA ASP A 154 22.77 -15.69 20.41
C ASP A 154 23.03 -15.50 18.91
N GLY A 155 23.81 -14.48 18.55
CA GLY A 155 24.24 -14.22 17.17
C GLY A 155 23.22 -13.52 16.27
N TYR A 156 23.38 -13.71 14.95
CA TYR A 156 22.52 -13.17 13.90
C TYR A 156 21.59 -14.25 13.35
N ASN A 157 20.29 -14.14 13.65
CA ASN A 157 19.30 -15.14 13.24
C ASN A 157 18.80 -14.85 11.82
N ILE A 158 19.28 -15.60 10.84
CA ILE A 158 18.91 -15.46 9.44
C ILE A 158 17.48 -15.96 9.24
N VAL A 159 16.60 -15.07 8.81
CA VAL A 159 15.19 -15.34 8.51
C VAL A 159 14.91 -15.44 7.01
N ALA A 160 15.76 -14.85 6.16
CA ALA A 160 15.74 -15.05 4.71
C ALA A 160 17.12 -14.81 4.07
N ILE A 161 17.38 -15.40 2.89
CA ILE A 161 18.60 -15.23 2.09
C ILE A 161 18.23 -14.96 0.64
N PHE A 162 18.79 -13.92 0.03
CA PHE A 162 18.57 -13.56 -1.38
C PHE A 162 19.89 -13.24 -2.10
N SER A 163 19.98 -13.53 -3.39
CA SER A 163 21.12 -13.14 -4.23
C SER A 163 20.71 -12.88 -5.68
N ASP A 164 21.33 -11.90 -6.31
CA ASP A 164 21.20 -11.57 -7.74
C ASP A 164 22.33 -12.18 -8.59
N ILE A 165 22.96 -13.28 -8.15
CA ILE A 165 24.14 -13.84 -8.85
C ILE A 165 23.86 -14.42 -10.25
N GLU A 166 22.62 -14.86 -10.50
CA GLU A 166 22.18 -15.26 -11.84
C GLU A 166 21.84 -14.05 -12.75
N SER A 167 21.75 -12.83 -12.17
CA SER A 167 21.57 -11.60 -12.93
C SER A 167 22.86 -11.19 -13.65
N HIS A 168 22.72 -10.65 -14.86
CA HIS A 168 23.86 -10.26 -15.70
C HIS A 168 24.44 -8.89 -15.30
N SER A 169 24.87 -8.74 -14.05
CA SER A 169 25.44 -7.51 -13.49
C SER A 169 26.94 -7.36 -13.80
N PRO A 170 27.38 -6.28 -14.47
CA PRO A 170 28.81 -6.00 -14.68
C PRO A 170 29.53 -5.52 -13.42
N LYS A 171 28.81 -5.29 -12.30
CA LYS A 171 29.38 -4.85 -11.01
C LYS A 171 29.65 -6.00 -10.04
N GLY A 172 29.39 -7.24 -10.45
CA GLY A 172 29.35 -8.40 -9.56
C GLY A 172 28.00 -8.55 -8.88
N ALA A 173 27.86 -9.66 -8.16
CA ALA A 173 26.63 -10.05 -7.48
C ALA A 173 26.63 -9.72 -5.99
N HIS A 174 25.44 -9.59 -5.43
CA HIS A 174 25.13 -9.31 -4.04
C HIS A 174 24.56 -10.56 -3.38
N LEU A 175 24.88 -10.75 -2.11
CA LEU A 175 24.25 -11.73 -1.23
C LEU A 175 23.73 -11.01 0.00
N TYR A 176 22.41 -11.07 0.21
CA TYR A 176 21.72 -10.49 1.34
C TYR A 176 21.34 -11.56 2.36
N LEU A 177 21.69 -11.32 3.63
CA LEU A 177 21.18 -12.08 4.77
C LEU A 177 20.25 -11.15 5.56
N PHE A 178 18.97 -11.49 5.59
CA PHE A 178 17.98 -10.80 6.42
C PHE A 178 17.98 -11.44 7.79
N THR A 179 18.30 -10.66 8.82
CA THR A 179 18.59 -11.20 10.16
C THR A 179 17.83 -10.49 11.27
N LEU A 180 17.56 -11.22 12.35
CA LEU A 180 17.21 -10.64 13.65
C LEU A 180 18.39 -10.80 14.61
N LYS A 181 18.90 -9.69 15.14
CA LYS A 181 19.92 -9.68 16.19
C LYS A 181 19.33 -9.04 17.44
N ASP A 182 19.32 -9.75 18.56
CA ASP A 182 18.65 -9.30 19.80
C ASP A 182 17.17 -8.90 19.56
N GLY A 183 16.50 -9.59 18.64
CA GLY A 183 15.14 -9.29 18.17
C GLY A 183 14.99 -8.07 17.25
N LYS A 184 16.09 -7.37 16.91
CA LYS A 184 16.08 -6.21 16.01
C LYS A 184 16.37 -6.61 14.56
N PRO A 185 15.65 -6.05 13.57
CA PRO A 185 15.97 -6.26 12.16
C PRO A 185 17.37 -5.73 11.84
N THR A 186 18.17 -6.51 11.13
CA THR A 186 19.45 -6.10 10.55
C THR A 186 19.65 -6.82 9.23
N ILE A 187 20.07 -6.10 8.20
CA ILE A 187 20.27 -6.65 6.86
C ILE A 187 21.76 -6.62 6.56
N LEU A 188 22.35 -7.79 6.39
CA LEU A 188 23.74 -7.94 6.02
C LEU A 188 23.83 -8.08 4.49
N ILE A 189 24.82 -7.40 3.89
CA ILE A 189 25.13 -7.49 2.46
C ILE A 189 26.60 -7.82 2.26
N THR A 190 26.91 -8.66 1.29
CA THR A 190 28.24 -8.78 0.70
C THR A 190 28.18 -8.71 -0.83
N SER A 191 29.27 -8.22 -1.42
CA SER A 191 29.57 -8.31 -2.85
C SER A 191 30.94 -8.98 -3.08
N GLN A 192 31.43 -9.76 -2.10
CA GLN A 192 32.73 -10.40 -2.14
C GLN A 192 32.73 -11.53 -3.18
N ASN A 193 33.50 -11.35 -4.25
CA ASN A 193 33.62 -12.28 -5.37
C ASN A 193 34.96 -13.03 -5.42
N GLN A 194 35.80 -12.91 -4.39
CA GLN A 194 37.11 -13.57 -4.26
C GLN A 194 37.32 -14.10 -2.84
N GLY A 195 38.15 -15.13 -2.69
CA GLY A 195 38.57 -15.64 -1.37
C GLY A 195 39.59 -14.73 -0.69
N ASN A 196 39.94 -15.07 0.55
CA ASN A 196 41.01 -14.45 1.34
C ASN A 196 41.68 -15.51 2.24
N ASP A 197 42.85 -15.17 2.78
CA ASP A 197 43.70 -16.08 3.58
C ASP A 197 43.02 -16.56 4.88
N GLU A 198 42.06 -15.80 5.40
CA GLU A 198 41.28 -16.14 6.61
C GLU A 198 40.08 -17.06 6.30
N ASN A 199 39.78 -17.29 5.01
CA ASN A 199 38.61 -18.01 4.53
C ASN A 199 37.26 -17.44 5.04
N LEU A 200 37.22 -16.13 5.32
CA LEU A 200 36.03 -15.42 5.81
C LEU A 200 35.21 -14.82 4.66
N ILE A 201 33.91 -14.66 4.89
CA ILE A 201 33.02 -13.88 4.02
C ILE A 201 32.66 -12.60 4.76
N TYR A 202 33.10 -11.47 4.20
CA TYR A 202 32.97 -10.16 4.80
C TYR A 202 31.64 -9.51 4.41
N PHE A 203 30.83 -9.24 5.42
CA PHE A 203 29.55 -8.55 5.33
C PHE A 203 29.63 -7.14 5.93
N ASN A 204 28.90 -6.24 5.30
CA ASN A 204 28.52 -4.96 5.87
C ASN A 204 27.02 -4.95 6.16
N GLU A 205 26.56 -3.92 6.84
CA GLU A 205 25.14 -3.62 6.94
C GLU A 205 24.71 -2.92 5.64
N THR A 206 23.52 -3.22 5.11
CA THR A 206 23.09 -2.54 3.88
C THR A 206 22.96 -1.03 4.10
N GLU A 207 23.47 -0.24 3.16
CA GLU A 207 23.28 1.21 3.17
C GLU A 207 21.89 1.59 2.66
N ASN A 208 21.21 0.71 1.89
CA ASN A 208 19.90 0.98 1.32
C ASN A 208 18.85 1.21 2.43
N TYR A 209 18.33 2.44 2.49
CA TYR A 209 17.38 2.89 3.51
C TYR A 209 15.99 2.28 3.35
N GLU A 210 15.51 2.13 2.13
CA GLU A 210 14.17 1.61 1.81
C GLU A 210 14.08 0.12 2.17
N LEU A 211 15.12 -0.63 1.82
CA LEU A 211 15.28 -2.05 2.15
C LEU A 211 15.27 -2.29 3.67
N LYS A 212 15.99 -1.46 4.44
CA LYS A 212 15.96 -1.48 5.91
C LYS A 212 14.58 -1.14 6.47
N LYS A 213 13.98 -0.04 6.02
CA LYS A 213 12.65 0.42 6.47
C LYS A 213 11.57 -0.62 6.19
N ASN A 214 11.60 -1.25 5.02
CA ASN A 214 10.62 -2.27 4.62
C ASN A 214 10.78 -3.53 5.48
N PHE A 215 11.99 -4.07 5.61
CA PHE A 215 12.24 -5.25 6.45
C PHE A 215 11.89 -4.99 7.93
N GLU A 216 12.23 -3.82 8.47
CA GLU A 216 11.83 -3.40 9.81
C GLU A 216 10.29 -3.35 9.95
N ALA A 217 9.57 -2.78 8.97
CA ALA A 217 8.12 -2.81 8.95
C ALA A 217 7.56 -4.24 8.91
N ILE A 218 8.12 -5.13 8.07
CA ILE A 218 7.71 -6.55 8.01
C ILE A 218 7.91 -7.22 9.37
N VAL A 219 9.08 -7.10 10.00
CA VAL A 219 9.40 -7.67 11.33
C VAL A 219 8.44 -7.16 12.40
N MET A 220 8.14 -5.86 12.42
CA MET A 220 7.17 -5.27 13.36
C MET A 220 5.70 -5.63 13.06
N GLY A 221 5.41 -6.32 11.95
CA GLY A 221 4.05 -6.60 11.49
C GLY A 221 3.32 -5.39 10.88
N ASN A 222 4.04 -4.28 10.66
CA ASN A 222 3.57 -3.07 9.98
C ASN A 222 3.70 -3.16 8.44
N GLY A 223 4.41 -4.15 7.91
CA GLY A 223 4.35 -4.51 6.50
C GLY A 223 2.96 -5.08 6.18
N ARG A 224 2.04 -4.23 5.72
CA ARG A 224 0.75 -4.67 5.16
C ARG A 224 0.93 -5.06 3.70
N GLU A 225 0.08 -5.99 3.27
CA GLU A 225 0.38 -6.90 2.17
C GLU A 225 -0.33 -6.51 0.88
N LYS A 226 0.38 -6.59 -0.24
CA LYS A 226 -0.23 -6.98 -1.52
C LYS A 226 0.09 -8.45 -1.75
N SER A 227 -0.93 -9.31 -1.68
CA SER A 227 -0.86 -10.67 -2.22
C SER A 227 -2.08 -10.88 -3.11
N ILE A 228 -1.84 -10.82 -4.43
CA ILE A 228 -2.69 -11.44 -5.45
C ILE A 228 -2.18 -12.90 -5.48
N GLU A 229 -2.98 -13.97 -5.38
CA GLU A 229 -4.15 -14.25 -6.20
C GLU A 229 -5.10 -15.31 -5.60
N GLN A 230 -6.38 -15.24 -5.97
CA GLN A 230 -7.41 -16.31 -6.03
C GLN A 230 -7.29 -17.54 -5.10
N SER A 231 -8.01 -17.49 -3.96
CA SER A 231 -8.67 -18.69 -3.43
C SER A 231 -10.17 -18.43 -3.18
N LYS A 232 -11.03 -19.19 -3.87
CA LYS A 232 -12.49 -19.13 -3.66
C LYS A 232 -12.88 -19.88 -2.37
N THR A 233 -12.72 -19.28 -1.19
CA THR A 233 -13.53 -19.65 -0.01
C THR A 233 -13.50 -18.59 1.09
N SER A 234 -14.69 -18.06 1.43
CA SER A 234 -15.03 -17.27 2.63
C SER A 234 -13.99 -16.24 3.12
N ASN A 235 -14.19 -15.00 2.64
CA ASN A 235 -13.60 -13.76 3.15
C ASN A 235 -13.57 -13.69 4.70
N PRO A 236 -12.46 -13.33 5.36
CA PRO A 236 -12.56 -12.72 6.68
C PRO A 236 -13.31 -11.38 6.51
N GLU A 237 -14.31 -11.11 7.36
CA GLU A 237 -15.25 -10.02 7.11
C GLU A 237 -14.55 -8.65 7.02
N ARG A 238 -14.43 -8.11 5.79
CA ARG A 238 -14.24 -6.67 5.58
C ARG A 238 -15.45 -6.00 6.22
N HIS A 239 -15.27 -5.35 7.37
CA HIS A 239 -16.32 -4.57 8.03
C HIS A 239 -16.76 -3.45 7.08
N SER A 240 -17.83 -3.70 6.34
CA SER A 240 -18.38 -2.78 5.34
C SER A 240 -19.23 -1.73 6.04
N PHE A 241 -18.59 -0.67 6.53
CA PHE A 241 -19.27 0.45 7.18
C PHE A 241 -20.33 1.07 6.25
N SER A 242 -21.56 1.16 6.74
CA SER A 242 -22.62 1.94 6.12
C SER A 242 -22.28 3.44 6.11
N ALA A 243 -22.96 4.21 5.26
CA ALA A 243 -22.78 5.66 5.20
C ALA A 243 -22.99 6.37 6.56
N HIS A 244 -23.91 5.85 7.40
CA HIS A 244 -24.15 6.41 8.74
C HIS A 244 -23.00 6.13 9.71
N GLU A 245 -22.38 4.95 9.62
CA GLU A 245 -21.23 4.58 10.45
C GLU A 245 -19.98 5.36 10.04
N LYS A 246 -19.74 5.52 8.73
CA LYS A 246 -18.69 6.39 8.18
C LYS A 246 -18.85 7.83 8.70
N GLU A 247 -20.03 8.42 8.54
CA GLU A 247 -20.32 9.77 9.04
C GLU A 247 -20.11 9.90 10.56
N LYS A 248 -20.56 8.93 11.35
CA LYS A 248 -20.37 8.89 12.81
C LYS A 248 -18.87 8.81 13.19
N ILE A 249 -18.06 8.03 12.46
CA ILE A 249 -16.61 7.94 12.69
C ILE A 249 -15.94 9.25 12.29
N ASN A 250 -16.27 9.79 11.10
CA ASN A 250 -15.71 11.03 10.58
C ASN A 250 -15.98 12.22 11.53
N GLN A 251 -17.23 12.43 11.92
CA GLN A 251 -17.61 13.53 12.82
C GLN A 251 -16.89 13.42 14.17
N ARG A 252 -16.85 12.24 14.79
CA ARG A 252 -16.18 12.04 16.09
C ARG A 252 -14.66 12.17 15.99
N PHE A 253 -14.06 11.82 14.85
CA PHE A 253 -12.65 12.07 14.59
C PHE A 253 -12.39 13.56 14.40
N TYR A 254 -13.24 14.25 13.63
CA TYR A 254 -13.12 15.67 13.35
C TYR A 254 -13.32 16.54 14.61
N ASP A 255 -14.26 16.19 15.49
CA ASP A 255 -14.46 16.85 16.79
C ASP A 255 -13.20 16.72 17.67
N TRP A 256 -12.64 15.51 17.77
CA TRP A 256 -11.39 15.26 18.48
C TRP A 256 -10.23 16.07 17.89
N ALA A 257 -10.08 16.04 16.57
CA ALA A 257 -9.03 16.75 15.84
C ALA A 257 -9.14 18.28 15.97
N THR A 258 -10.37 18.80 16.02
CA THR A 258 -10.65 20.23 16.21
C THR A 258 -10.08 20.74 17.54
N GLU A 259 -10.19 19.97 18.63
CA GLU A 259 -9.57 20.34 19.91
C GLU A 259 -8.02 20.27 19.85
N ARG A 260 -7.46 19.36 19.05
CA ARG A 260 -6.01 19.31 18.79
C ARG A 260 -5.53 20.52 17.98
N ALA A 261 -6.30 20.95 16.98
CA ALA A 261 -6.01 22.13 16.17
C ALA A 261 -5.95 23.40 17.04
N LYS A 262 -6.90 23.60 17.96
CA LYS A 262 -6.86 24.70 18.95
C LYS A 262 -5.58 24.69 19.78
N ILE A 263 -5.16 23.53 20.29
CA ILE A 263 -3.91 23.38 21.08
C ILE A 263 -2.68 23.70 20.22
N GLY A 264 -2.68 23.31 18.95
CA GLY A 264 -1.61 23.57 17.99
C GLY A 264 -1.61 24.98 17.38
N ASN A 265 -2.56 25.84 17.74
CA ASN A 265 -2.80 27.14 17.09
C ASN A 265 -3.01 27.01 15.55
N MET A 266 -3.76 25.99 15.15
CA MET A 266 -4.13 25.70 13.76
C MET A 266 -5.65 25.74 13.61
N ALA A 267 -6.12 25.96 12.38
CA ALA A 267 -7.49 25.71 11.97
C ALA A 267 -7.65 24.27 11.43
N SER A 268 -8.87 23.77 11.47
CA SER A 268 -9.30 22.50 10.90
C SER A 268 -10.63 22.66 10.18
N SER A 269 -10.83 21.96 9.07
CA SER A 269 -12.09 21.95 8.31
C SER A 269 -12.41 20.54 7.80
N PRO A 270 -13.68 20.10 7.72
CA PRO A 270 -14.01 18.76 7.24
C PRO A 270 -13.94 18.64 5.70
N LEU A 271 -13.62 19.72 4.97
CA LEU A 271 -13.47 19.69 3.50
C LEU A 271 -12.14 19.04 3.07
N PHE A 272 -11.99 17.73 3.27
CA PHE A 272 -10.75 17.01 2.92
C PHE A 272 -10.62 16.68 1.42
N PHE A 273 -11.76 16.52 0.74
CA PHE A 273 -11.87 16.18 -0.66
C PHE A 273 -12.88 17.12 -1.33
N ASN A 274 -12.54 17.65 -2.50
CA ASN A 274 -13.46 18.37 -3.38
C ASN A 274 -12.90 18.42 -4.80
N HIS A 275 -13.77 18.43 -5.82
CA HIS A 275 -13.36 18.41 -7.23
C HIS A 275 -14.27 19.32 -8.07
N GLY A 276 -13.83 19.61 -9.30
CA GLY A 276 -14.64 20.36 -10.28
C GLY A 276 -15.69 19.47 -10.94
N SER A 277 -16.22 19.93 -12.08
CA SER A 277 -16.96 19.04 -12.99
C SER A 277 -16.02 17.96 -13.51
N GLY A 278 -16.06 16.79 -12.87
CA GLY A 278 -15.37 15.57 -13.29
C GLY A 278 -16.18 14.75 -14.30
N GLY A 279 -15.66 13.58 -14.62
CA GLY A 279 -16.36 12.52 -15.35
C GLY A 279 -17.37 11.77 -14.47
N SER A 280 -17.64 10.52 -14.84
CA SER A 280 -18.52 9.58 -14.11
C SER A 280 -17.74 8.46 -13.42
N GLY A 281 -16.46 8.72 -13.13
CA GLY A 281 -15.52 7.77 -12.53
C GLY A 281 -15.40 7.89 -11.02
N ASP A 282 -14.92 6.82 -10.39
CA ASP A 282 -14.60 6.81 -8.97
C ASP A 282 -13.38 7.68 -8.67
N TRP A 283 -13.43 8.43 -7.57
CA TRP A 283 -12.28 9.20 -7.09
C TRP A 283 -11.56 8.48 -5.97
N PHE A 284 -10.23 8.47 -6.04
CA PHE A 284 -9.36 7.80 -5.08
C PHE A 284 -8.11 8.60 -4.75
N GLY A 285 -7.49 8.31 -3.60
CA GLY A 285 -6.12 8.71 -3.29
C GLY A 285 -5.15 7.53 -3.41
N GLN A 286 -3.89 7.77 -3.78
CA GLN A 286 -2.85 6.74 -3.73
C GLN A 286 -2.16 6.76 -2.37
N THR A 287 -2.17 5.64 -1.63
CA THR A 287 -1.52 5.49 -0.32
C THR A 287 -0.45 4.38 -0.35
N PRO A 288 0.38 4.21 0.69
CA PRO A 288 1.34 3.10 0.76
C PRO A 288 0.66 1.72 0.86
N ASP A 289 -0.53 1.64 1.47
CA ASP A 289 -1.31 0.40 1.63
C ASP A 289 -2.20 0.11 0.39
N GLY A 290 -2.19 0.97 -0.63
CA GLY A 290 -2.99 0.83 -1.86
C GLY A 290 -3.84 2.07 -2.17
N LYS A 291 -4.78 1.94 -3.12
CA LYS A 291 -5.72 3.01 -3.45
C LYS A 291 -6.84 3.09 -2.40
N ILE A 292 -7.12 4.29 -1.92
CA ILE A 292 -8.24 4.59 -1.01
C ILE A 292 -9.37 5.27 -1.78
N LEU A 293 -10.52 4.60 -1.88
CA LEU A 293 -11.73 5.15 -2.50
C LEU A 293 -12.30 6.28 -1.64
N VAL A 294 -12.58 7.45 -2.25
CA VAL A 294 -13.19 8.60 -1.56
C VAL A 294 -14.53 9.02 -2.13
N GLN A 295 -14.84 8.67 -3.39
CA GLN A 295 -16.16 8.80 -4.00
C GLN A 295 -16.38 7.62 -4.94
N ASN A 296 -17.57 7.01 -4.86
CA ASN A 296 -17.93 5.82 -5.63
C ASN A 296 -19.14 6.14 -6.53
N GLU A 297 -18.85 6.40 -7.80
CA GLU A 297 -19.83 6.53 -8.88
C GLU A 297 -20.11 5.17 -9.57
N GLY A 298 -19.28 4.16 -9.28
CA GLY A 298 -19.44 2.79 -9.74
C GLY A 298 -18.52 2.37 -10.88
N ASN A 299 -17.59 3.24 -11.29
CA ASN A 299 -16.67 3.00 -12.40
C ASN A 299 -15.22 3.24 -11.93
N PRO A 300 -14.42 2.19 -11.65
CA PRO A 300 -14.69 0.75 -11.83
C PRO A 300 -15.52 0.09 -10.72
N GLY A 301 -15.88 0.84 -9.68
CA GLY A 301 -16.66 0.41 -8.52
C GLY A 301 -15.78 -0.02 -7.34
N LYS A 302 -16.31 0.19 -6.12
CA LYS A 302 -15.62 0.00 -4.83
C LYS A 302 -14.80 -1.27 -4.63
N GLU A 303 -15.16 -2.39 -5.26
CA GLU A 303 -14.43 -3.66 -5.14
C GLU A 303 -13.03 -3.60 -5.79
N SER A 304 -12.79 -2.61 -6.65
CA SER A 304 -11.48 -2.31 -7.26
C SER A 304 -10.52 -1.60 -6.30
N PHE A 305 -11.00 -1.21 -5.11
CA PHE A 305 -10.26 -0.42 -4.14
C PHE A 305 -10.05 -1.21 -2.83
N PRO A 306 -8.79 -1.49 -2.44
CA PRO A 306 -8.49 -2.27 -1.24
C PRO A 306 -8.87 -1.55 0.05
N ILE A 307 -9.01 -0.21 0.00
CA ILE A 307 -9.31 0.65 1.15
C ILE A 307 -10.46 1.57 0.75
N GLU A 308 -11.39 1.82 1.66
CA GLU A 308 -12.45 2.83 1.51
C GLU A 308 -12.26 3.92 2.58
N ALA A 309 -12.47 5.18 2.22
CA ALA A 309 -12.44 6.26 3.20
C ALA A 309 -13.69 6.23 4.09
N LEU A 310 -13.45 6.28 5.40
CA LEU A 310 -14.46 6.56 6.41
C LEU A 310 -14.73 8.06 6.55
N GLY A 311 -13.81 8.90 6.06
CA GLY A 311 -13.87 10.36 6.16
C GLY A 311 -12.49 10.99 6.06
N GLY A 312 -12.37 12.23 6.54
CA GLY A 312 -11.14 13.01 6.49
C GLY A 312 -11.33 14.46 6.94
N LEU A 313 -10.22 15.18 7.01
CA LEU A 313 -10.19 16.60 7.36
C LEU A 313 -8.95 17.32 6.78
N LEU A 314 -8.97 18.65 6.81
CA LEU A 314 -7.85 19.53 6.49
C LEU A 314 -7.36 20.22 7.77
N PHE A 315 -6.04 20.29 7.97
CA PHE A 315 -5.36 21.14 8.96
C PHE A 315 -4.53 22.22 8.26
N PHE A 316 -4.59 23.45 8.77
CA PHE A 316 -3.91 24.61 8.16
C PHE A 316 -3.75 25.79 9.15
N THR A 317 -2.96 26.80 8.79
CA THR A 317 -2.98 28.10 9.48
C THR A 317 -3.98 29.02 8.79
N ALA A 318 -4.90 29.63 9.53
CA ALA A 318 -5.93 30.50 8.96
C ALA A 318 -5.44 31.94 8.78
N LEU A 319 -5.74 32.55 7.63
CA LEU A 319 -5.38 33.94 7.28
C LEU A 319 -5.95 34.96 8.28
N ASP A 320 -7.09 34.66 8.89
CA ASP A 320 -7.74 35.52 9.89
C ASP A 320 -7.43 35.13 11.35
N GLY A 321 -6.53 34.18 11.58
CA GLY A 321 -6.17 33.68 12.90
C GLY A 321 -7.19 32.76 13.57
N THR A 322 -8.19 32.25 12.83
CA THR A 322 -9.09 31.20 13.31
C THR A 322 -8.30 29.96 13.78
N THR A 323 -8.71 29.37 14.89
CA THR A 323 -8.15 28.10 15.40
C THR A 323 -9.25 27.14 15.83
N GLY A 324 -9.02 25.83 15.66
CA GLY A 324 -10.10 24.86 15.67
C GLY A 324 -10.96 24.96 14.41
N HIS A 325 -12.28 24.83 14.56
CA HIS A 325 -13.22 24.68 13.45
C HIS A 325 -13.26 25.90 12.52
N ASP A 326 -13.04 25.68 11.21
CA ASP A 326 -13.31 26.64 10.13
C ASP A 326 -14.41 26.13 9.18
N GLU A 327 -15.52 26.87 9.17
CA GLU A 327 -16.66 26.68 8.26
C GLU A 327 -16.56 27.53 6.97
N LYS A 328 -15.57 28.44 6.89
CA LYS A 328 -15.48 29.45 5.83
C LYS A 328 -15.07 28.80 4.53
N ILE A 329 -14.14 27.84 4.60
CA ILE A 329 -13.71 27.00 3.48
C ILE A 329 -14.87 26.13 2.96
N LEU A 330 -15.84 25.70 3.79
CA LEU A 330 -16.99 24.89 3.35
C LEU A 330 -17.95 25.64 2.43
N SER A 331 -18.06 26.96 2.58
CA SER A 331 -18.94 27.82 1.77
C SER A 331 -18.20 28.48 0.59
N SER A 332 -17.02 27.98 0.23
CA SER A 332 -16.27 28.39 -0.95
C SER A 332 -16.79 27.69 -2.20
N SER A 333 -16.72 28.37 -3.36
CA SER A 333 -16.86 27.68 -4.64
C SER A 333 -15.63 26.82 -4.91
N ILE A 334 -15.72 25.78 -5.76
CA ILE A 334 -14.56 24.91 -6.10
C ILE A 334 -13.32 25.74 -6.52
N ALA A 335 -13.55 26.83 -7.26
CA ALA A 335 -12.50 27.73 -7.76
C ALA A 335 -11.85 28.61 -6.68
N GLU A 336 -12.50 28.78 -5.53
CA GLU A 336 -12.00 29.55 -4.38
C GLU A 336 -11.38 28.59 -3.35
N GLY A 337 -12.03 27.45 -3.10
CA GLY A 337 -11.51 26.31 -2.35
C GLY A 337 -10.86 26.67 -1.02
N TYR A 338 -9.69 26.09 -0.76
CA TYR A 338 -8.96 26.35 0.49
C TYR A 338 -8.40 27.77 0.57
N SER A 339 -8.10 28.41 -0.57
CA SER A 339 -7.46 29.73 -0.63
C SER A 339 -8.28 30.86 0.00
N ARG A 340 -9.56 30.62 0.29
CA ARG A 340 -10.43 31.54 1.05
C ARG A 340 -9.89 31.89 2.44
N ASN A 341 -9.40 30.90 3.19
CA ASN A 341 -8.86 31.15 4.54
C ASN A 341 -7.56 30.38 4.85
N LEU A 342 -7.05 29.54 3.95
CA LEU A 342 -5.76 28.88 4.12
C LEU A 342 -4.61 29.86 3.83
N ASP A 343 -3.72 30.04 4.81
CA ASP A 343 -2.47 30.79 4.65
C ASP A 343 -1.36 29.88 4.07
N PRO A 344 -0.91 30.12 2.83
CA PRO A 344 0.14 29.32 2.20
C PRO A 344 1.55 29.63 2.74
N GLU A 345 1.76 30.65 3.58
CA GLU A 345 3.07 30.87 4.22
C GLU A 345 3.39 29.78 5.26
N PHE A 346 2.41 28.95 5.64
CA PHE A 346 2.52 27.86 6.59
C PHE A 346 2.23 26.49 5.95
N PRO A 347 2.76 25.39 6.50
CA PRO A 347 2.43 24.06 6.00
C PRO A 347 0.95 23.73 6.24
N SER A 348 0.41 22.90 5.36
CA SER A 348 -0.97 22.39 5.45
C SER A 348 -1.01 20.88 5.24
N SER A 349 -2.04 20.20 5.73
CA SER A 349 -2.13 18.74 5.67
C SER A 349 -3.57 18.24 5.58
N LYS A 350 -3.86 17.40 4.58
CA LYS A 350 -5.11 16.61 4.51
C LYS A 350 -4.92 15.28 5.21
N TYR A 351 -5.91 14.86 5.98
CA TYR A 351 -6.00 13.56 6.61
C TYR A 351 -7.14 12.78 5.94
N ILE A 352 -6.91 11.53 5.56
CA ILE A 352 -7.97 10.59 5.15
C ILE A 352 -7.97 9.41 6.13
N LEU A 353 -9.17 8.99 6.54
CA LEU A 353 -9.39 7.92 7.49
C LEU A 353 -9.72 6.63 6.73
N GLY A 354 -8.83 5.65 6.68
CA GLY A 354 -9.07 4.38 5.99
C GLY A 354 -9.90 3.38 6.81
N ASP A 355 -10.76 2.61 6.14
CA ASP A 355 -11.48 1.44 6.70
C ASP A 355 -10.52 0.38 7.30
N ASN A 356 -9.27 0.35 6.85
CA ASN A 356 -8.19 -0.46 7.41
C ASN A 356 -7.60 0.07 8.75
N GLY A 357 -8.17 1.12 9.32
CA GLY A 357 -7.79 1.71 10.61
C GLY A 357 -6.49 2.51 10.60
N ILE A 358 -6.12 3.06 9.43
CA ILE A 358 -4.94 3.91 9.25
C ILE A 358 -5.37 5.31 8.83
N VAL A 359 -4.75 6.32 9.45
CA VAL A 359 -4.82 7.70 9.01
C VAL A 359 -3.71 7.94 7.98
N TYR A 360 -4.10 8.37 6.79
CA TYR A 360 -3.19 8.80 5.73
C TYR A 360 -3.11 10.31 5.67
N GLU A 361 -1.97 10.84 5.24
CA GLU A 361 -1.66 12.27 5.28
C GLU A 361 -1.08 12.74 3.93
N TYR A 362 -1.59 13.85 3.40
CA TYR A 362 -1.02 14.55 2.24
C TYR A 362 -0.60 15.95 2.69
N LYS A 363 0.69 16.27 2.58
CA LYS A 363 1.30 17.48 3.12
C LYS A 363 1.74 18.44 2.03
N LYS A 364 1.57 19.74 2.27
CA LYS A 364 2.32 20.79 1.57
C LYS A 364 3.27 21.50 2.54
N PRO A 365 4.52 21.77 2.13
CA PRO A 365 5.42 22.62 2.90
C PRO A 365 4.94 24.08 2.90
N ALA A 366 5.50 24.88 3.80
CA ALA A 366 5.35 26.33 3.76
C ALA A 366 5.77 26.90 2.39
N GLY A 367 4.94 27.79 1.84
CA GLY A 367 5.10 28.38 0.52
C GLY A 367 4.34 27.67 -0.61
N GLU A 368 3.76 26.49 -0.36
CA GLU A 368 2.94 25.78 -1.35
C GLU A 368 1.44 25.81 -0.97
N LEU A 369 0.62 26.42 -1.82
CA LEU A 369 -0.83 26.37 -1.70
C LEU A 369 -1.34 24.95 -1.97
N LEU A 370 -2.21 24.44 -1.11
CA LEU A 370 -2.88 23.16 -1.30
C LEU A 370 -4.27 23.36 -1.94
N GLY A 371 -4.53 22.71 -3.06
CA GLY A 371 -5.83 22.61 -3.71
C GLY A 371 -6.71 21.51 -3.12
N ALA A 372 -8.04 21.68 -3.20
CA ALA A 372 -8.99 20.72 -2.64
C ALA A 372 -8.99 19.35 -3.34
N GLY A 373 -8.65 19.31 -4.63
CA GLY A 373 -8.50 18.07 -5.42
C GLY A 373 -7.10 17.43 -5.38
N GLU A 374 -6.06 18.12 -4.89
CA GLU A 374 -4.69 17.54 -4.84
C GLU A 374 -4.60 16.33 -3.91
N GLY A 375 -3.82 15.33 -4.31
CA GLY A 375 -3.78 13.99 -3.72
C GLY A 375 -4.83 13.03 -4.31
N PHE A 376 -5.82 13.52 -5.04
CA PHE A 376 -6.94 12.71 -5.55
C PHE A 376 -6.94 12.60 -7.07
N ILE A 377 -7.36 11.44 -7.55
CA ILE A 377 -7.35 11.06 -8.95
C ILE A 377 -8.71 10.45 -9.30
N GLU A 378 -9.24 10.87 -10.43
CA GLU A 378 -10.46 10.35 -11.06
C GLU A 378 -10.10 9.14 -11.94
N CYS A 379 -10.87 8.05 -11.82
CA CYS A 379 -10.90 7.00 -12.82
C CYS A 379 -11.60 7.52 -14.09
N ASP A 380 -11.26 7.04 -15.29
CA ASP A 380 -12.02 7.47 -16.47
C ASP A 380 -13.49 6.98 -16.45
N ASP A 381 -14.32 7.47 -17.37
CA ASP A 381 -15.74 7.10 -17.48
C ASP A 381 -15.99 5.59 -17.72
N LEU A 382 -14.94 4.80 -17.99
CA LEU A 382 -14.98 3.34 -18.15
C LEU A 382 -14.39 2.59 -16.95
N GLY A 383 -13.93 3.32 -15.91
CA GLY A 383 -13.29 2.78 -14.72
C GLY A 383 -11.80 2.46 -14.89
N THR A 384 -11.16 2.92 -15.96
CA THR A 384 -9.72 2.74 -16.16
C THR A 384 -8.94 3.67 -15.23
N ILE A 385 -7.86 3.16 -14.65
CA ILE A 385 -6.95 3.93 -13.82
C ILE A 385 -5.71 4.25 -14.66
N SER A 386 -5.48 5.54 -14.92
CA SER A 386 -4.31 6.07 -15.64
C SER A 386 -3.04 6.05 -14.76
N GLU A 387 -1.89 6.40 -15.35
CA GLU A 387 -0.65 6.52 -14.60
C GLU A 387 -0.77 7.58 -13.49
N ILE A 388 -0.44 7.17 -12.26
CA ILE A 388 -0.52 8.02 -11.07
C ILE A 388 0.72 8.91 -11.02
N PRO A 389 0.58 10.25 -10.99
CA PRO A 389 1.74 11.13 -10.84
C PRO A 389 2.36 10.97 -9.46
N SER A 390 3.70 10.85 -9.40
CA SER A 390 4.45 10.61 -8.15
C SER A 390 4.29 11.69 -7.06
N LYS A 391 3.65 12.82 -7.39
CA LYS A 391 3.34 13.93 -6.47
C LYS A 391 1.95 13.84 -5.83
N GLU A 392 1.11 12.89 -6.23
CA GLU A 392 -0.27 12.71 -5.72
C GLU A 392 -0.37 11.63 -4.64
N HIS A 393 0.77 11.26 -4.02
CA HIS A 393 0.84 10.17 -3.05
C HIS A 393 0.62 10.67 -1.62
N PHE A 394 -0.35 10.07 -0.93
CA PHE A 394 -0.45 10.13 0.53
C PHE A 394 0.66 9.29 1.18
N ILE A 395 1.05 9.67 2.40
CA ILE A 395 1.87 8.87 3.31
C ILE A 395 1.01 8.33 4.45
N ILE A 396 1.52 7.35 5.21
CA ILE A 396 0.94 7.02 6.52
C ILE A 396 1.22 8.20 7.46
N SER A 397 0.20 8.71 8.15
CA SER A 397 0.41 9.82 9.09
C SER A 397 1.28 9.42 10.27
N GLU A 398 2.23 10.28 10.61
CA GLU A 398 3.12 10.09 11.77
C GLU A 398 2.43 10.43 13.10
N ASP A 399 1.26 11.09 13.09
CA ASP A 399 0.49 11.40 14.31
C ASP A 399 -0.08 10.12 14.94
N GLN A 400 0.65 9.58 15.93
CA GLN A 400 0.24 8.39 16.68
C GLN A 400 -1.06 8.58 17.47
N ALA A 401 -1.43 9.82 17.84
CA ALA A 401 -2.69 10.08 18.51
C ALA A 401 -3.86 9.99 17.52
N ALA A 402 -3.68 10.50 16.29
CA ALA A 402 -4.62 10.31 15.18
C ALA A 402 -4.78 8.83 14.82
N GLN A 403 -3.68 8.10 14.65
CA GLN A 403 -3.71 6.64 14.39
C GLN A 403 -4.45 5.87 15.50
N SER A 404 -4.23 6.23 16.76
CA SER A 404 -4.91 5.59 17.89
C SER A 404 -6.40 5.94 17.92
N LYS A 405 -6.76 7.21 17.65
CA LYS A 405 -8.15 7.66 17.71
C LYS A 405 -9.01 7.03 16.62
N LEU A 406 -8.50 6.87 15.40
CA LEU A 406 -9.27 6.21 14.34
C LEU A 406 -9.62 4.75 14.72
N LYS A 407 -8.66 4.02 15.28
CA LYS A 407 -8.85 2.62 15.72
C LYS A 407 -9.85 2.51 16.88
N GLU A 408 -9.81 3.44 17.83
CA GLU A 408 -10.80 3.57 18.91
C GLU A 408 -12.22 3.75 18.34
N LEU A 409 -12.39 4.73 17.44
CA LEU A 409 -13.70 5.07 16.86
C LEU A 409 -14.27 3.95 15.97
N ILE A 410 -13.42 3.20 15.28
CA ILE A 410 -13.82 2.02 14.52
C ILE A 410 -14.36 0.93 15.46
N ALA A 411 -13.64 0.62 16.54
CA ALA A 411 -14.05 -0.42 17.49
C ALA A 411 -15.43 -0.12 18.12
N GLU A 412 -15.66 1.11 18.58
CA GLU A 412 -16.93 1.57 19.17
C GLU A 412 -18.15 1.59 18.21
N VAL A 413 -17.94 1.25 16.93
CA VAL A 413 -18.98 1.17 15.90
C VAL A 413 -19.15 -0.25 15.37
N THR A 414 -18.17 -1.14 15.60
CA THR A 414 -18.23 -2.57 15.24
C THR A 414 -18.66 -3.48 16.39
N ASP A 415 -18.64 -2.99 17.64
CA ASP A 415 -19.23 -3.63 18.84
C ASP A 415 -20.74 -3.33 19.01
#